data_AF-A0A2K0W8N8-F1
#
_entry.id   AF-A0A2K0W8N8-F1
#
_cell.length_a   1.000
_cell.length_b   1.000
_cell.length_c   1.000
_cell.angle_alpha   90.00
_cell.angle_beta   90.00
_cell.angle_gamma   90.00
#
_symmetry.space_group_name_H-M   'P 1'
#
loop_
_entity.id
_entity.type
_entity.pdbx_description
1 polymer ?
#
loop_
_entity_poly.entity_id
_entity_poly.type
_entity_poly.pdbx_seq_one_letter_code
_entity_poly.pdbx_strand_id
1 'polypeptide(L)'
;MYRWSDCQQKVLQIQAGELTLGSINNETLNGFLYHGPVTGLDRNFPRDQYLAVTYEGCEAICGNPVATYDAPEALSLAANWIFPLAILLNLPYESLHERKISKTLVAVLNWLGSPQTALTATIFNFRQLRESHRRVQRRVNAAQSHLYSAAYFVMCCMNQYDGLALVENNGNPADMLNILVYGLFRPLSDDQSPDVDLTRQLLVTLAFQLRMLRRRGVIPMLANLGTFLIAFIFSVVLAFAELGDNNTPFSLAFGLLMTWLPLLVVFTIIDRNPVSSERVGELISRWLYNVKAVQTWASEPGNDPNNIEWWQDNTEIPQALKIDVFIGQGRKIQYCGLPHALLEASATVDFHTETNLSGCAERAANRLKGWKPKAWYVVAVLSFLLVWCAIMSAFVVSFTAPTIGLGCRSLTYLLFGAFSSVSWVIQFSKRPPQWALWVSYVSNTLAILTLLVVIVFQVTGVASNCYCKSSALNAPLLGGYLDFEGPAFYRDHFNVLQYWAAAAVIGGSVPTIPFIVALFWWLKCRHLWQANEGWQPQRLRDIPADTRWLL
;
A
#
# COMPACT_ATOMS: atom_id res chain seq x y z
N MET A 1 -11.38 -25.55 -29.87
CA MET A 1 -10.74 -25.21 -28.58
C MET A 1 -10.47 -26.51 -27.86
N TYR A 2 -9.27 -26.75 -27.33
CA TYR A 2 -8.98 -28.01 -26.63
C TYR A 2 -9.59 -27.99 -25.23
N ARG A 3 -10.28 -29.07 -24.83
CA ARG A 3 -10.82 -29.24 -23.48
C ARG A 3 -10.19 -30.45 -22.80
N TRP A 4 -9.99 -30.36 -21.49
CA TRP A 4 -9.42 -31.46 -20.70
C TRP A 4 -10.33 -32.70 -20.67
N SER A 5 -11.64 -32.54 -20.89
CA SER A 5 -12.59 -33.64 -21.11
C SER A 5 -12.19 -34.51 -22.31
N ASP A 6 -11.61 -33.92 -23.36
CA ASP A 6 -11.23 -34.66 -24.57
C ASP A 6 -10.04 -35.57 -24.28
N CYS A 7 -9.12 -35.10 -23.43
CA CYS A 7 -7.97 -35.86 -22.94
C CYS A 7 -8.40 -37.00 -22.01
N GLN A 8 -9.32 -36.73 -21.07
CA GLN A 8 -9.93 -37.76 -20.24
C GLN A 8 -10.59 -38.84 -21.10
N GLN A 9 -11.38 -38.45 -22.11
CA GLN A 9 -12.05 -39.39 -23.00
C GLN A 9 -11.05 -40.24 -23.78
N LYS A 10 -9.94 -39.66 -24.28
CA LYS A 10 -8.87 -40.44 -24.92
C LYS A 10 -8.27 -41.49 -24.00
N VAL A 11 -7.97 -41.13 -22.74
CA VAL A 11 -7.43 -42.07 -21.75
C VAL A 11 -8.40 -43.23 -21.54
N LEU A 12 -9.69 -42.94 -21.36
CA LEU A 12 -10.74 -43.95 -21.17
C LEU A 12 -10.92 -44.85 -22.40
N GLN A 13 -10.88 -44.29 -23.61
CA GLN A 13 -10.98 -45.07 -24.86
C GLN A 13 -9.78 -46.00 -25.07
N ILE A 14 -8.57 -45.55 -24.73
CA ILE A 14 -7.37 -46.42 -24.77
C ILE A 14 -7.50 -47.52 -23.72
N GLN A 15 -8.00 -47.20 -22.52
CA GLN A 15 -8.23 -48.19 -21.47
C GLN A 15 -9.28 -49.24 -21.86
N ALA A 16 -10.32 -48.84 -22.61
CA ALA A 16 -11.34 -49.74 -23.16
C ALA A 16 -10.85 -50.55 -24.38
N GLY A 17 -9.67 -50.24 -24.93
CA GLY A 17 -9.13 -50.87 -26.15
C GLY A 17 -9.76 -50.35 -27.45
N GLU A 18 -10.52 -49.26 -27.39
CA GLU A 18 -11.21 -48.66 -28.54
C GLU A 18 -10.30 -47.73 -29.36
N LEU A 19 -9.23 -47.21 -28.74
CA LEU A 19 -8.30 -46.26 -29.35
C LEU A 19 -6.85 -46.68 -29.12
N THR A 20 -6.02 -46.56 -30.16
CA THR A 20 -4.56 -46.76 -30.08
C THR A 20 -3.85 -45.52 -30.62
N LEU A 21 -2.93 -44.94 -29.85
CA LEU A 21 -2.16 -43.74 -30.23
C LEU A 21 -0.69 -44.11 -30.38
N GLY A 22 -0.23 -44.32 -31.62
CA GLY A 22 1.15 -44.74 -31.88
C GLY A 22 1.46 -46.08 -31.21
N SER A 23 2.43 -46.09 -30.29
CA SER A 23 2.78 -47.27 -29.48
C SER A 23 1.91 -47.45 -28.22
N ILE A 24 0.97 -46.54 -27.94
CA ILE A 24 0.13 -46.56 -26.74
C ILE A 24 -1.19 -47.30 -27.04
N ASN A 25 -1.34 -48.49 -26.47
CA ASN A 25 -2.57 -49.29 -26.45
C ASN A 25 -2.97 -49.63 -25.00
N ASN A 26 -4.03 -50.43 -24.84
CA ASN A 26 -4.54 -50.89 -23.54
C ASN A 26 -3.49 -51.62 -22.68
N GLU A 27 -2.54 -52.33 -23.29
CA GLU A 27 -1.48 -53.06 -22.58
C GLU A 27 -0.36 -52.13 -22.09
N THR A 28 0.04 -51.15 -22.92
CA THR A 28 1.13 -50.22 -22.60
C THR A 28 0.68 -49.02 -21.77
N LEU A 29 -0.63 -48.72 -21.72
CA LEU A 29 -1.19 -47.58 -21.00
C LEU A 29 -0.77 -47.57 -19.52
N ASN A 30 -0.62 -48.76 -18.92
CA ASN A 30 -0.28 -48.89 -17.51
C ASN A 30 1.05 -48.20 -17.13
N GLY A 31 2.00 -48.07 -18.06
CA GLY A 31 3.25 -47.34 -17.84
C GLY A 31 3.09 -45.82 -17.78
N PHE A 32 1.98 -45.28 -18.29
CA PHE A 32 1.66 -43.85 -18.30
C PHE A 32 0.67 -43.45 -17.20
N LEU A 33 0.05 -44.42 -16.54
CA LEU A 33 -0.81 -44.19 -15.38
C LEU A 33 0.04 -43.91 -14.13
N TYR A 34 -0.42 -42.96 -13.33
CA TYR A 34 0.21 -42.68 -12.05
C TYR A 34 -0.33 -43.64 -10.99
N HIS A 35 0.55 -44.43 -10.37
CA HIS A 35 0.21 -45.36 -9.28
C HIS A 35 0.75 -44.92 -7.90
N GLY A 36 1.42 -43.77 -7.87
CA GLY A 36 2.01 -43.24 -6.65
C GLY A 36 0.96 -42.75 -5.62
N PRO A 37 1.44 -42.37 -4.42
CA PRO A 37 0.59 -41.82 -3.38
C PRO A 37 -0.02 -40.48 -3.80
N VAL A 38 -1.35 -40.37 -3.71
CA VAL A 38 -2.09 -39.13 -3.98
C VAL A 38 -2.24 -38.38 -2.67
N THR A 39 -1.59 -37.23 -2.56
CA THR A 39 -1.65 -36.42 -1.33
C THR A 39 -3.02 -35.78 -1.21
N GLY A 40 -3.66 -35.90 -0.04
CA GLY A 40 -4.96 -35.28 0.27
C GLY A 40 -6.19 -36.13 -0.02
N LEU A 41 -6.04 -37.26 -0.73
CA LEU A 41 -7.09 -38.24 -0.95
C LEU A 41 -7.42 -38.96 0.38
N ASP A 42 -8.70 -39.19 0.66
CA ASP A 42 -9.13 -39.97 1.82
C ASP A 42 -8.48 -41.36 1.81
N ARG A 43 -7.96 -41.77 2.97
CA ARG A 43 -7.29 -43.06 3.15
C ARG A 43 -8.23 -44.25 2.92
N ASN A 44 -9.54 -44.03 3.03
CA ASN A 44 -10.55 -45.05 2.81
C ASN A 44 -10.95 -45.20 1.33
N PHE A 45 -10.53 -44.30 0.45
CA PHE A 45 -10.89 -44.36 -0.96
C PHE A 45 -9.99 -45.36 -1.72
N PRO A 46 -10.57 -46.30 -2.50
CA PRO A 46 -9.82 -47.28 -3.28
C PRO A 46 -8.97 -46.62 -4.38
N ARG A 47 -7.64 -46.81 -4.32
CA ARG A 47 -6.68 -46.12 -5.21
C ARG A 47 -6.86 -46.48 -6.69
N ASP A 48 -7.30 -47.70 -6.97
CA ASP A 48 -7.59 -48.25 -8.29
C ASP A 48 -8.74 -47.55 -9.01
N GLN A 49 -9.63 -46.88 -8.28
CA GLN A 49 -10.74 -46.11 -8.86
C GLN A 49 -10.35 -44.66 -9.20
N TYR A 50 -9.17 -44.19 -8.75
CA TYR A 50 -8.70 -42.83 -9.00
C TYR A 50 -7.88 -42.74 -10.28
N LEU A 51 -8.43 -42.10 -11.32
CA LEU A 51 -7.75 -41.97 -12.60
C LEU A 51 -6.76 -40.80 -12.58
N ALA A 52 -5.47 -41.13 -12.59
CA ALA A 52 -4.39 -40.16 -12.70
C ALA A 52 -3.34 -40.63 -13.72
N VAL A 53 -2.81 -39.68 -14.48
CA VAL A 53 -1.81 -39.91 -15.54
C VAL A 53 -0.53 -39.17 -15.16
N THR A 54 0.63 -39.76 -15.43
CA THR A 54 1.92 -39.09 -15.21
C THR A 54 2.08 -37.88 -16.14
N TYR A 55 3.01 -36.97 -15.84
CA TYR A 55 3.35 -35.87 -16.76
C TYR A 55 3.68 -36.38 -18.17
N GLU A 56 4.53 -37.41 -18.27
CA GLU A 56 4.91 -38.03 -19.54
C GLU A 56 3.70 -38.66 -20.26
N GLY A 57 2.80 -39.29 -19.50
CA GLY A 57 1.55 -39.82 -20.04
C GLY A 57 0.63 -38.74 -20.59
N CYS A 58 0.54 -37.59 -19.92
CA CYS A 58 -0.25 -36.45 -20.39
C CYS A 58 0.32 -35.92 -21.71
N GLU A 59 1.63 -35.74 -21.78
CA GLU A 59 2.31 -35.25 -23.00
C GLU A 59 2.16 -36.24 -24.16
N ALA A 60 2.24 -37.55 -23.89
CA ALA A 60 2.14 -38.57 -24.91
C ALA A 60 0.70 -38.81 -25.42
N ILE A 61 -0.30 -38.82 -24.54
CA ILE A 61 -1.70 -39.11 -24.89
C ILE A 61 -2.42 -37.86 -25.39
N CYS A 62 -2.19 -36.74 -24.70
CA CYS A 62 -2.92 -35.50 -24.92
C CYS A 62 -2.12 -34.47 -25.74
N GLY A 63 -0.80 -34.65 -25.85
CA GLY A 63 0.11 -33.74 -26.55
C GLY A 63 0.58 -32.59 -25.66
N ASN A 64 0.93 -31.46 -26.29
CA ASN A 64 1.16 -30.17 -25.61
C ASN A 64 0.04 -29.12 -25.85
N PRO A 65 -1.25 -29.47 -25.70
CA PRO A 65 -2.32 -28.50 -25.87
C PRO A 65 -2.43 -27.60 -24.64
N VAL A 66 -2.81 -26.36 -24.90
CA VAL A 66 -3.17 -25.38 -23.88
C VAL A 66 -4.69 -25.26 -23.88
N ALA A 67 -5.33 -25.59 -22.75
CA ALA A 67 -6.77 -25.40 -22.58
C ALA A 67 -7.06 -23.93 -22.23
N THR A 68 -7.13 -23.09 -23.27
CA THR A 68 -7.51 -21.68 -23.10
C THR A 68 -9.00 -21.55 -22.75
N TYR A 69 -9.38 -20.43 -22.12
CA TYR A 69 -10.78 -20.16 -21.78
C TYR A 69 -11.56 -19.59 -22.97
N ASP A 70 -12.81 -20.03 -23.12
CA ASP A 70 -13.70 -19.50 -24.15
C ASP A 70 -13.99 -18.01 -23.87
N ALA A 71 -14.30 -17.22 -24.90
CA ALA A 71 -14.45 -15.76 -24.77
C ALA A 71 -15.42 -15.31 -23.64
N PRO A 72 -16.60 -15.96 -23.43
CA PRO A 72 -17.50 -15.60 -22.33
C PRO A 72 -16.89 -15.83 -20.94
N GLU A 73 -16.11 -16.90 -20.80
CA GLU A 73 -15.46 -17.26 -19.54
C GLU A 73 -14.30 -16.30 -19.23
N ALA A 74 -13.46 -16.01 -20.23
CA ALA A 74 -12.40 -15.02 -20.13
C ALA A 74 -12.96 -13.63 -19.76
N LEU A 75 -14.09 -13.23 -20.37
CA LEU A 75 -14.75 -11.96 -20.06
C LEU A 75 -15.35 -11.93 -18.65
N SER A 76 -15.96 -13.03 -18.20
CA SER A 76 -16.47 -13.16 -16.83
C SER A 76 -15.35 -13.03 -15.80
N LEU A 77 -14.21 -13.71 -16.02
CA LEU A 77 -13.03 -13.62 -15.16
C LEU A 77 -12.44 -12.20 -15.16
N ALA A 78 -12.33 -11.55 -16.32
CA ALA A 78 -11.88 -10.18 -16.43
C ALA A 78 -12.83 -9.20 -15.71
N ALA A 79 -14.15 -9.39 -15.84
CA ALA A 79 -15.13 -8.55 -15.19
C ALA A 79 -15.10 -8.65 -13.67
N ASN A 80 -14.87 -9.85 -13.14
CA ASN A 80 -14.82 -10.09 -11.70
C ASN A 80 -13.54 -9.61 -11.04
N TRP A 81 -12.43 -9.57 -11.78
CA TRP A 81 -11.11 -9.42 -11.15
C TRP A 81 -10.20 -8.37 -11.76
N ILE A 82 -10.38 -8.03 -13.03
CA ILE A 82 -9.60 -6.98 -13.71
C ILE A 82 -10.35 -5.65 -13.65
N PHE A 83 -11.65 -5.62 -13.92
CA PHE A 83 -12.39 -4.37 -13.85
C PHE A 83 -12.37 -3.73 -12.45
N PRO A 84 -12.41 -4.49 -11.34
CA PRO A 84 -12.19 -3.92 -10.01
C PRO A 84 -10.80 -3.31 -9.82
N LEU A 85 -9.80 -3.65 -10.64
CA LEU A 85 -8.50 -2.96 -10.66
C LEU A 85 -8.60 -1.51 -11.15
N ALA A 86 -9.75 -1.08 -11.69
CA ALA A 86 -10.05 0.34 -11.87
C ALA A 86 -9.91 1.14 -10.57
N ILE A 87 -9.93 0.49 -9.40
CA ILE A 87 -9.57 1.11 -8.12
C ILE A 87 -8.18 1.75 -8.14
N LEU A 88 -7.25 1.26 -8.97
CA LEU A 88 -5.94 1.85 -9.21
C LEU A 88 -6.06 3.28 -9.73
N LEU A 89 -7.07 3.58 -10.55
CA LEU A 89 -7.31 4.93 -11.09
C LEU A 89 -7.59 5.97 -9.99
N ASN A 90 -7.99 5.52 -8.79
CA ASN A 90 -8.20 6.38 -7.64
C ASN A 90 -6.90 6.72 -6.89
N LEU A 91 -5.78 6.06 -7.22
CA LEU A 91 -4.49 6.38 -6.64
C LEU A 91 -4.13 7.85 -6.91
N PRO A 92 -3.34 8.44 -6.01
CA PRO A 92 -2.98 9.86 -6.09
C PRO A 92 -1.91 10.06 -7.16
N TYR A 93 -2.28 10.01 -8.44
CA TYR A 93 -1.38 10.27 -9.56
C TYR A 93 -1.02 11.75 -9.67
N GLU A 94 0.18 12.06 -10.19
CA GLU A 94 0.53 13.45 -10.50
C GLU A 94 -0.02 13.83 -11.88
N SER A 95 -0.87 14.87 -11.92
CA SER A 95 -1.42 15.41 -13.17
C SER A 95 -0.79 16.74 -13.60
N LEU A 96 -0.26 17.53 -12.66
CA LEU A 96 0.12 18.93 -12.86
C LEU A 96 1.63 19.19 -13.08
N HIS A 97 2.46 18.15 -13.22
CA HIS A 97 3.92 18.30 -13.28
C HIS A 97 4.49 18.17 -14.71
N GLU A 98 5.53 18.94 -15.05
CA GLU A 98 6.34 18.75 -16.28
C GLU A 98 6.85 17.31 -16.46
N ARG A 99 7.31 16.65 -15.38
CA ARG A 99 7.77 15.24 -15.40
C ARG A 99 6.72 14.25 -14.87
N LYS A 100 5.43 14.57 -15.07
CA LYS A 100 4.28 13.79 -14.53
C LYS A 100 4.33 12.30 -14.83
N ILE A 101 4.75 11.91 -16.04
CA ILE A 101 4.77 10.49 -16.47
C ILE A 101 5.82 9.71 -15.66
N SER A 102 7.05 10.23 -15.58
CA SER A 102 8.14 9.55 -14.88
C SER A 102 7.85 9.41 -13.38
N LYS A 103 7.38 10.48 -12.73
CA LYS A 103 7.03 10.45 -11.30
C LYS A 103 5.87 9.51 -11.00
N THR A 104 4.86 9.50 -11.87
CA THR A 104 3.73 8.57 -11.77
C THR A 104 4.18 7.13 -11.96
N LEU A 105 5.04 6.84 -12.93
CA LEU A 105 5.57 5.50 -13.17
C LEU A 105 6.37 4.99 -11.96
N VAL A 106 7.22 5.82 -11.36
CA VAL A 106 7.98 5.46 -10.14
C VAL A 106 7.03 5.20 -8.96
N ALA A 107 5.96 5.99 -8.82
CA ALA A 107 4.96 5.76 -7.78
C ALA A 107 4.24 4.42 -7.98
N VAL A 108 3.78 4.12 -9.19
CA VAL A 108 3.15 2.83 -9.54
C VAL A 108 4.12 1.68 -9.31
N LEU A 109 5.38 1.84 -9.71
CA LEU A 109 6.43 0.86 -9.50
C LEU A 109 6.59 0.50 -8.02
N ASN A 110 6.57 1.50 -7.14
CA ASN A 110 6.67 1.27 -5.70
C ASN A 110 5.38 0.72 -5.09
N TRP A 111 4.22 1.20 -5.51
CA TRP A 111 2.92 0.75 -5.01
C TRP A 111 2.62 -0.71 -5.35
N LEU A 112 2.80 -1.10 -6.61
CA LEU A 112 2.50 -2.45 -7.07
C LEU A 112 3.70 -3.40 -6.92
N GLY A 113 4.92 -2.88 -7.04
CA GLY A 113 6.12 -3.68 -6.93
C GLY A 113 6.50 -4.00 -5.48
N SER A 114 6.22 -3.12 -4.52
CA SER A 114 6.42 -3.39 -3.08
C SER A 114 5.30 -2.80 -2.23
N PRO A 115 4.09 -3.40 -2.27
CA PRO A 115 2.95 -2.91 -1.49
C PRO A 115 3.22 -2.90 0.02
N GLN A 116 4.08 -3.78 0.54
CA GLN A 116 4.46 -3.79 1.97
C GLN A 116 5.15 -2.49 2.36
N THR A 117 6.07 -2.00 1.52
CA THR A 117 6.82 -0.76 1.75
C THR A 117 5.90 0.45 1.66
N ALA A 118 5.02 0.48 0.65
CA ALA A 118 4.05 1.55 0.48
C ALA A 118 3.01 1.60 1.62
N LEU A 119 2.54 0.44 2.08
CA LEU A 119 1.69 0.32 3.26
C LEU A 119 2.42 0.75 4.54
N THR A 120 3.70 0.41 4.69
CA THR A 120 4.50 0.83 5.85
C THR A 120 4.52 2.35 5.97
N ALA A 121 4.80 3.03 4.86
CA ALA A 121 4.84 4.49 4.80
C ALA A 121 3.47 5.11 5.12
N THR A 122 2.41 4.63 4.48
CA THR A 122 1.05 5.20 4.58
C THR A 122 0.37 4.89 5.94
N ILE A 123 0.52 3.68 6.48
CA ILE A 123 0.00 3.32 7.81
C ILE A 123 0.77 4.07 8.90
N PHE A 124 2.09 4.21 8.79
CA PHE A 124 2.86 4.98 9.76
C PHE A 124 2.45 6.45 9.74
N ASN A 125 2.25 7.00 8.54
CA ASN A 125 1.71 8.32 8.31
C ASN A 125 0.35 8.53 8.99
N PHE A 126 -0.57 7.59 8.83
CA PHE A 126 -1.87 7.62 9.50
C PHE A 126 -1.74 7.51 11.02
N ARG A 127 -0.80 6.69 11.52
CA ARG A 127 -0.52 6.59 12.95
C ARG A 127 -0.04 7.93 13.53
N GLN A 128 0.81 8.68 12.83
CA GLN A 128 1.26 9.99 13.28
C GLN A 128 0.09 10.96 13.41
N LEU A 129 -0.83 10.96 12.43
CA LEU A 129 -2.05 11.76 12.48
C LEU A 129 -2.92 11.41 13.71
N ARG A 130 -3.05 10.12 14.02
CA ARG A 130 -3.77 9.65 15.21
C ARG A 130 -3.11 10.10 16.51
N GLU A 131 -1.78 10.07 16.58
CA GLU A 131 -1.05 10.50 17.76
C GLU A 131 -1.17 12.02 17.99
N SER A 132 -1.07 12.80 16.91
CA SER A 132 -1.37 14.24 16.91
C SER A 132 -2.77 14.50 17.46
N HIS A 133 -3.79 13.80 16.97
CA HIS A 133 -5.16 13.92 17.47
C HIS A 133 -5.26 13.68 18.98
N ARG A 134 -4.69 12.57 19.47
CA ARG A 134 -4.72 12.22 20.89
C ARG A 134 -4.09 13.31 21.76
N ARG A 135 -3.03 13.96 21.28
CA ARG A 135 -2.37 15.05 22.00
C ARG A 135 -3.19 16.33 22.03
N VAL A 136 -3.87 16.67 20.93
CA VAL A 136 -4.86 17.77 20.94
C VAL A 136 -5.95 17.50 21.99
N GLN A 137 -6.45 16.27 22.08
CA GLN A 137 -7.48 15.94 23.07
C GLN A 137 -7.00 16.01 24.52
N ARG A 138 -5.71 15.70 24.79
CA ARG A 138 -5.16 15.69 26.14
C ARG A 138 -4.74 17.07 26.65
N ARG A 139 -4.33 17.98 25.77
CA ARG A 139 -3.67 19.23 26.17
C ARG A 139 -4.60 20.43 26.35
N VAL A 140 -5.91 20.31 26.12
CA VAL A 140 -6.66 21.49 25.72
C VAL A 140 -7.96 21.78 26.50
N ASN A 141 -8.02 22.97 27.10
CA ASN A 141 -9.25 23.75 27.33
C ASN A 141 -9.84 24.17 25.97
N ALA A 142 -11.16 23.99 25.74
CA ALA A 142 -11.81 24.11 24.42
C ALA A 142 -11.33 25.27 23.52
N ALA A 143 -10.98 26.43 24.10
CA ALA A 143 -10.50 27.64 23.42
C ALA A 143 -9.23 27.47 22.55
N GLN A 144 -8.24 26.66 22.94
CA GLN A 144 -6.96 26.55 22.19
C GLN A 144 -6.90 25.34 21.24
N SER A 145 -7.99 24.57 21.13
CA SER A 145 -8.00 23.28 20.40
C SER A 145 -7.74 23.45 18.91
N HIS A 146 -8.18 24.58 18.36
CA HIS A 146 -7.98 24.94 16.97
C HIS A 146 -6.50 25.23 16.63
N LEU A 147 -5.75 25.85 17.54
CA LEU A 147 -4.33 26.20 17.33
C LEU A 147 -3.44 24.96 17.35
N TYR A 148 -3.60 24.09 18.35
CA TYR A 148 -2.91 22.80 18.41
C TYR A 148 -3.26 21.92 17.19
N SER A 149 -4.52 21.93 16.76
CA SER A 149 -4.95 21.24 15.54
C SER A 149 -4.25 21.78 14.29
N ALA A 150 -4.10 23.10 14.15
CA ALA A 150 -3.38 23.72 13.04
C ALA A 150 -1.89 23.36 13.04
N ALA A 151 -1.20 23.53 14.17
CA ALA A 151 0.21 23.19 14.33
C ALA A 151 0.50 21.74 13.95
N TYR A 152 -0.25 20.79 14.53
CA TYR A 152 -0.01 19.39 14.26
C TYR A 152 -0.43 18.96 12.85
N PHE A 153 -1.44 19.59 12.24
CA PHE A 153 -1.81 19.32 10.86
C PHE A 153 -0.71 19.76 9.89
N VAL A 154 -0.17 20.98 10.03
CA VAL A 154 0.95 21.50 9.22
C VAL A 154 2.18 20.60 9.36
N MET A 155 2.57 20.28 10.60
CA MET A 155 3.66 19.35 10.90
C MET A 155 3.47 17.99 10.20
N CYS A 156 2.25 17.47 10.24
CA CYS A 156 1.91 16.24 9.56
C CYS A 156 2.02 16.37 8.02
N CYS A 157 1.61 17.48 7.41
CA CYS A 157 1.79 17.71 5.97
C CYS A 157 3.27 17.75 5.57
N MET A 158 4.12 18.40 6.38
CA MET A 158 5.56 18.49 6.11
C MET A 158 6.27 17.14 6.09
N ASN A 159 5.77 16.14 6.82
CA ASN A 159 6.32 14.78 6.80
C ASN A 159 6.24 14.08 5.44
N GLN A 160 5.43 14.60 4.51
CA GLN A 160 5.30 14.03 3.17
C GLN A 160 6.39 14.50 2.21
N TYR A 161 7.28 15.36 2.67
CA TYR A 161 8.40 15.90 1.91
C TYR A 161 9.72 15.40 2.49
N ASP A 162 10.75 15.37 1.65
CA ASP A 162 12.11 15.13 2.08
C ASP A 162 12.62 16.32 2.89
N GLY A 163 12.20 16.38 4.15
CA GLY A 163 12.56 17.42 5.10
C GLY A 163 13.86 17.11 5.81
N LEU A 164 14.86 16.56 5.12
CA LEU A 164 16.06 16.01 5.76
C LEU A 164 17.36 16.56 5.11
N ALA A 165 17.23 17.37 4.05
CA ALA A 165 18.17 18.47 3.75
C ALA A 165 18.29 19.47 4.93
N LEU A 166 17.32 19.42 5.85
CA LEU A 166 17.28 20.05 7.17
C LEU A 166 18.37 19.65 8.17
N VAL A 167 19.25 18.68 7.90
CA VAL A 167 20.14 18.15 8.96
C VAL A 167 21.57 17.87 8.44
N GLU A 168 21.82 18.03 7.14
CA GLU A 168 23.08 17.60 6.51
C GLU A 168 24.23 18.61 6.57
N ASN A 169 24.02 19.82 7.12
CA ASN A 169 25.09 20.80 7.32
C ASN A 169 25.61 20.82 8.77
N ASN A 170 26.87 20.42 8.95
CA ASN A 170 27.83 20.85 9.97
C ASN A 170 27.29 21.20 11.38
N GLY A 171 26.81 20.19 12.12
CA GLY A 171 26.79 20.23 13.59
C GLY A 171 25.72 21.09 14.29
N ASN A 172 25.18 22.13 13.66
CA ASN A 172 24.08 22.94 14.22
C ASN A 172 22.70 22.34 13.93
N PRO A 173 21.66 22.55 14.77
CA PRO A 173 20.29 22.32 14.33
C PRO A 173 20.08 23.21 13.10
N ALA A 174 19.71 22.65 11.94
CA ALA A 174 19.60 23.51 10.77
C ALA A 174 18.61 24.62 11.05
N ASP A 175 18.96 25.83 10.63
CA ASP A 175 18.18 27.05 10.86
C ASP A 175 16.70 26.86 10.49
N MET A 176 16.41 26.09 9.45
CA MET A 176 15.05 25.78 9.03
C MET A 176 14.25 24.94 10.06
N LEU A 177 14.89 24.08 10.88
CA LEU A 177 14.21 23.40 11.98
C LEU A 177 13.91 24.36 13.14
N ASN A 178 14.81 25.30 13.44
CA ASN A 178 14.56 26.37 14.41
C ASN A 178 13.37 27.23 13.97
N ILE A 179 13.38 27.67 12.72
CA ILE A 179 12.29 28.45 12.10
C ILE A 179 10.98 27.64 12.12
N LEU A 180 11.04 26.35 11.80
CA LEU A 180 9.86 25.48 11.83
C LEU A 180 9.27 25.36 13.23
N VAL A 181 10.10 25.07 14.24
CA VAL A 181 9.65 24.97 15.64
C VAL A 181 9.08 26.30 16.12
N TYR A 182 9.73 27.41 15.77
CA TYR A 182 9.23 28.76 16.06
C TYR A 182 7.85 28.99 15.45
N GLY A 183 7.66 28.76 14.15
CA GLY A 183 6.37 28.94 13.48
C GLY A 183 5.27 27.99 13.93
N LEU A 184 5.60 26.77 14.36
CA LEU A 184 4.62 25.79 14.83
C LEU A 184 4.17 26.02 16.28
N PHE A 185 5.10 26.40 17.16
CA PHE A 185 4.86 26.37 18.60
C PHE A 185 4.86 27.74 19.29
N ARG A 186 5.51 28.78 18.73
CA ARG A 186 5.38 30.16 19.25
C ARG A 186 3.92 30.65 19.31
N PRO A 187 3.04 30.32 18.33
CA PRO A 187 1.62 30.67 18.39
C PRO A 187 0.84 30.12 19.59
N LEU A 188 1.38 29.09 20.24
CA LEU A 188 0.76 28.42 21.38
C LEU A 188 1.09 29.07 22.72
N SER A 189 1.98 30.08 22.73
CA SER A 189 2.30 30.84 23.93
C SER A 189 1.13 31.75 24.33
N ASP A 190 0.96 31.93 25.63
CA ASP A 190 0.00 32.89 26.20
C ASP A 190 0.56 34.32 26.25
N ASP A 191 1.81 34.51 25.80
CA ASP A 191 2.46 35.80 25.63
C ASP A 191 1.66 36.68 24.65
N GLN A 192 1.50 37.96 25.01
CA GLN A 192 0.76 38.96 24.21
C GLN A 192 1.68 39.74 23.27
N SER A 193 2.87 39.23 23.03
CA SER A 193 3.84 39.85 22.14
C SER A 193 3.37 39.81 20.68
N PRO A 194 3.68 40.85 19.88
CA PRO A 194 3.18 40.98 18.52
C PRO A 194 3.65 39.85 17.58
N ASP A 195 4.82 39.24 17.83
CA ASP A 195 5.31 38.09 17.09
C ASP A 195 4.43 36.84 17.28
N VAL A 196 3.83 36.64 18.47
CA VAL A 196 2.91 35.53 18.74
C VAL A 196 1.64 35.69 17.91
N ASP A 197 1.09 36.89 17.83
CA ASP A 197 -0.11 37.15 17.02
C ASP A 197 0.16 37.00 15.52
N LEU A 198 1.29 37.52 15.02
CA LEU A 198 1.69 37.35 13.61
C LEU A 198 1.92 35.88 13.25
N THR A 199 2.69 35.15 14.05
CA THR A 199 2.94 33.71 13.81
C THR A 199 1.65 32.89 13.92
N ARG A 200 0.72 33.26 14.82
CA ARG A 200 -0.61 32.64 14.94
C ARG A 200 -1.44 32.84 13.67
N GLN A 201 -1.48 34.06 13.14
CA GLN A 201 -2.17 34.34 11.87
C GLN A 201 -1.57 33.52 10.71
N LEU A 202 -0.23 33.49 10.59
CA LEU A 202 0.47 32.72 9.56
C LEU A 202 0.16 31.21 9.66
N LEU A 203 0.26 30.62 10.85
CA LEU A 203 0.05 29.20 11.07
C LEU A 203 -1.38 28.77 10.74
N VAL A 204 -2.36 29.51 11.25
CA VAL A 204 -3.78 29.23 11.07
C VAL A 204 -4.17 29.34 9.60
N THR A 205 -3.65 30.36 8.92
CA THR A 205 -3.90 30.60 7.50
C THR A 205 -3.26 29.52 6.63
N LEU A 206 -2.02 29.12 6.92
CA LEU A 206 -1.38 27.98 6.26
C LEU A 206 -2.21 26.70 6.46
N ALA A 207 -2.58 26.38 7.70
CA ALA A 207 -3.34 25.18 8.01
C ALA A 207 -4.69 25.15 7.28
N PHE A 208 -5.37 26.28 7.19
CA PHE A 208 -6.61 26.41 6.41
C PHE A 208 -6.37 26.10 4.92
N GLN A 209 -5.35 26.71 4.32
CA GLN A 209 -5.03 26.51 2.90
C GLN A 209 -4.61 25.06 2.60
N LEU A 210 -3.81 24.45 3.46
CA LEU A 210 -3.45 23.03 3.34
C LEU A 210 -4.66 22.09 3.45
N ARG A 211 -5.64 22.42 4.30
CA ARG A 211 -6.89 21.64 4.38
C ARG A 211 -7.75 21.81 3.12
N MET A 212 -7.79 23.01 2.54
CA MET A 212 -8.48 23.28 1.29
C MET A 212 -7.82 22.58 0.09
N LEU A 213 -6.49 22.51 0.06
CA LEU A 213 -5.71 21.83 -0.97
C LEU A 213 -5.69 20.30 -0.82
N ARG A 214 -6.34 19.74 0.21
CA ARG A 214 -6.50 18.29 0.33
C ARG A 214 -7.54 17.78 -0.67
N ARG A 215 -7.21 16.73 -1.42
CA ARG A 215 -8.12 16.11 -2.39
C ARG A 215 -9.39 15.62 -1.71
N ARG A 216 -10.54 16.18 -2.12
CA ARG A 216 -11.88 15.76 -1.67
C ARG A 216 -12.35 14.62 -2.57
N GLY A 217 -12.21 13.38 -2.09
CA GLY A 217 -12.59 12.18 -2.85
C GLY A 217 -12.64 10.90 -2.03
N VAL A 218 -12.55 11.03 -0.70
CA VAL A 218 -12.50 9.87 0.21
C VAL A 218 -13.84 9.14 0.23
N ILE A 219 -14.97 9.86 0.20
CA ILE A 219 -16.30 9.24 0.30
C ILE A 219 -16.62 8.32 -0.90
N PRO A 220 -16.51 8.78 -2.17
CA PRO A 220 -16.70 7.88 -3.32
C PRO A 220 -15.76 6.69 -3.30
N MET A 221 -14.53 6.87 -2.82
CA MET A 221 -13.56 5.80 -2.69
C MET A 221 -13.96 4.75 -1.63
N LEU A 222 -14.43 5.19 -0.46
CA LEU A 222 -14.93 4.30 0.58
C LEU A 222 -16.14 3.48 0.06
N ALA A 223 -16.99 4.09 -0.76
CA ALA A 223 -18.10 3.39 -1.43
C ALA A 223 -17.58 2.34 -2.43
N ASN A 224 -16.62 2.69 -3.30
CA ASN A 224 -15.99 1.74 -4.23
C ASN A 224 -15.35 0.55 -3.50
N LEU A 225 -14.73 0.79 -2.35
CA LEU A 225 -14.19 -0.30 -1.54
C LEU A 225 -15.30 -1.15 -0.90
N GLY A 226 -16.40 -0.54 -0.45
CA GLY A 226 -17.58 -1.28 -0.03
C GLY A 226 -18.05 -2.26 -1.12
N THR A 227 -18.11 -1.79 -2.37
CA THR A 227 -18.45 -2.64 -3.53
C THR A 227 -17.43 -3.75 -3.75
N PHE A 228 -16.12 -3.48 -3.62
CA PHE A 228 -15.08 -4.51 -3.72
C PHE A 228 -15.26 -5.60 -2.65
N LEU A 229 -15.53 -5.22 -1.39
CA LEU A 229 -15.75 -6.18 -0.31
C LEU A 229 -16.99 -7.04 -0.55
N ILE A 230 -18.07 -6.43 -1.06
CA ILE A 230 -19.29 -7.16 -1.44
C ILE A 230 -18.99 -8.14 -2.58
N ALA A 231 -18.31 -7.69 -3.64
CA ALA A 231 -17.92 -8.54 -4.76
C ALA A 231 -17.04 -9.72 -4.30
N PHE A 232 -16.07 -9.45 -3.43
CA PHE A 232 -15.22 -10.48 -2.83
C PHE A 232 -16.03 -11.52 -2.05
N ILE A 233 -17.01 -11.11 -1.23
CA ILE A 233 -17.90 -12.04 -0.52
C ILE A 233 -18.67 -12.92 -1.50
N PHE A 234 -19.25 -12.33 -2.56
CA PHE A 234 -19.94 -13.11 -3.60
C PHE A 234 -19.00 -14.10 -4.29
N SER A 235 -17.77 -13.70 -4.62
CA SER A 235 -16.79 -14.59 -5.22
C SER A 235 -16.41 -15.75 -4.30
N VAL A 236 -16.29 -15.52 -2.99
CA VAL A 236 -16.05 -16.58 -2.01
C VAL A 236 -17.24 -17.55 -1.96
N VAL A 237 -18.47 -17.04 -1.91
CA VAL A 237 -19.69 -17.87 -1.89
C VAL A 237 -19.82 -18.71 -3.16
N LEU A 238 -19.63 -18.11 -4.34
CA LEU A 238 -19.64 -18.82 -5.62
C LEU A 238 -18.53 -19.87 -5.69
N ALA A 239 -17.34 -19.54 -5.16
CA ALA A 239 -16.24 -20.49 -5.14
C ALA A 239 -16.53 -21.74 -4.29
N PHE A 240 -17.33 -21.59 -3.23
CA PHE A 240 -17.80 -22.72 -2.43
C PHE A 240 -19.03 -23.43 -3.04
N ALA A 241 -19.84 -22.75 -3.83
CA ALA A 241 -20.99 -23.37 -4.50
C ALA A 241 -20.55 -24.28 -5.67
N GLU A 242 -19.50 -23.89 -6.38
CA GLU A 242 -18.94 -24.59 -7.56
C GLU A 242 -17.63 -25.34 -7.23
N LEU A 243 -17.53 -25.86 -6.00
CA LEU A 243 -16.33 -26.54 -5.47
C LEU A 243 -15.85 -27.66 -6.41
N GLY A 244 -14.73 -27.40 -7.08
CA GLY A 244 -13.97 -28.36 -7.88
C GLY A 244 -14.24 -28.34 -9.38
N ASP A 245 -14.94 -27.32 -9.89
CA ASP A 245 -14.71 -26.92 -11.29
C ASP A 245 -13.27 -26.37 -11.38
N ASN A 246 -12.57 -26.72 -12.46
CA ASN A 246 -11.15 -26.42 -12.62
C ASN A 246 -10.87 -24.92 -12.52
N ASN A 247 -11.81 -24.04 -12.86
CA ASN A 247 -11.54 -22.60 -13.01
C ASN A 247 -11.87 -21.78 -11.74
N THR A 248 -12.72 -22.31 -10.89
CA THR A 248 -13.22 -21.72 -9.65
C THR A 248 -12.15 -21.50 -8.56
N PRO A 249 -11.26 -22.47 -8.22
CA PRO A 249 -10.19 -22.28 -7.23
C PRO A 249 -9.28 -21.12 -7.60
N PHE A 250 -9.03 -20.97 -8.89
CA PHE A 250 -8.08 -19.98 -9.40
C PHE A 250 -8.67 -18.57 -9.38
N SER A 251 -9.94 -18.45 -9.71
CA SER A 251 -10.71 -17.21 -9.54
C SER A 251 -10.64 -16.73 -8.08
N LEU A 252 -10.88 -17.62 -7.12
CA LEU A 252 -10.76 -17.33 -5.69
C LEU A 252 -9.32 -16.94 -5.30
N ALA A 253 -8.31 -17.69 -5.75
CA ALA A 253 -6.91 -17.43 -5.44
C ALA A 253 -6.46 -16.05 -5.92
N PHE A 254 -6.83 -15.65 -7.15
CA PHE A 254 -6.52 -14.31 -7.66
C PHE A 254 -7.21 -13.22 -6.82
N GLY A 255 -8.47 -13.44 -6.46
CA GLY A 255 -9.18 -12.53 -5.58
C GLY A 255 -8.51 -12.33 -4.23
N LEU A 256 -8.10 -13.43 -3.59
CA LEU A 256 -7.34 -13.43 -2.35
C LEU A 256 -6.01 -12.70 -2.49
N LEU A 257 -5.29 -12.93 -3.61
CA LEU A 257 -4.05 -12.23 -3.91
C LEU A 257 -4.26 -10.72 -3.95
N MET A 258 -5.33 -10.24 -4.58
CA MET A 258 -5.55 -8.80 -4.78
C MET A 258 -6.13 -8.07 -3.56
N THR A 259 -6.41 -8.76 -2.45
CA THR A 259 -7.00 -8.16 -1.25
C THR A 259 -6.12 -7.08 -0.58
N TRP A 260 -4.80 -7.09 -0.80
CA TRP A 260 -3.91 -6.02 -0.30
C TRP A 260 -4.09 -4.70 -1.06
N LEU A 261 -4.56 -4.73 -2.31
CA LEU A 261 -4.63 -3.54 -3.16
C LEU A 261 -5.63 -2.50 -2.63
N PRO A 262 -6.88 -2.87 -2.31
CA PRO A 262 -7.81 -1.90 -1.76
C PRO A 262 -7.34 -1.29 -0.42
N LEU A 263 -6.61 -2.04 0.41
CA LEU A 263 -5.97 -1.48 1.62
C LEU A 263 -5.00 -0.37 1.26
N LEU A 264 -4.12 -0.60 0.28
CA LEU A 264 -3.16 0.38 -0.16
C LEU A 264 -3.87 1.65 -0.66
N VAL A 265 -4.94 1.50 -1.44
CA VAL A 265 -5.70 2.65 -1.95
C VAL A 265 -6.35 3.44 -0.81
N VAL A 266 -6.92 2.78 0.19
CA VAL A 266 -7.48 3.46 1.37
C VAL A 266 -6.42 4.24 2.12
N PHE A 267 -5.30 3.61 2.47
CA PHE A 267 -4.27 4.27 3.27
C PHE A 267 -3.54 5.39 2.51
N THR A 268 -3.39 5.29 1.19
CA THR A 268 -2.81 6.37 0.35
C THR A 268 -3.74 7.58 0.20
N ILE A 269 -5.06 7.36 0.20
CA ILE A 269 -6.06 8.43 0.10
C ILE A 269 -6.37 9.05 1.47
N ILE A 270 -6.40 8.25 2.53
CA ILE A 270 -6.54 8.72 3.91
C ILE A 270 -5.30 9.51 4.34
N ASP A 271 -4.10 9.12 3.87
CA ASP A 271 -2.92 9.97 3.98
C ASP A 271 -3.21 11.36 3.40
N ARG A 272 -2.45 12.37 3.84
CA ARG A 272 -2.72 13.80 3.60
C ARG A 272 -2.54 14.14 2.12
N ASN A 273 -3.43 13.67 1.26
CA ASN A 273 -3.31 13.64 -0.19
C ASN A 273 -3.51 15.03 -0.77
N PRO A 274 -2.44 15.77 -1.13
CA PRO A 274 -2.59 17.10 -1.69
C PRO A 274 -3.07 17.01 -3.14
N VAL A 275 -3.84 18.01 -3.59
CA VAL A 275 -4.20 18.14 -5.01
C VAL A 275 -2.96 18.42 -5.86
N SER A 276 -2.03 19.23 -5.34
CA SER A 276 -0.72 19.47 -5.94
C SER A 276 0.35 19.45 -4.84
N SER A 277 1.27 18.50 -4.92
CA SER A 277 2.39 18.41 -3.97
C SER A 277 3.40 19.54 -4.15
N GLU A 278 3.57 20.07 -5.36
CA GLU A 278 4.48 21.19 -5.62
C GLU A 278 3.94 22.49 -5.02
N ARG A 279 2.66 22.81 -5.26
CA ARG A 279 2.01 23.98 -4.67
C ARG A 279 2.05 23.94 -3.14
N VAL A 280 1.82 22.77 -2.53
CA VAL A 280 1.92 22.62 -1.08
C VAL A 280 3.36 22.81 -0.59
N GLY A 281 4.35 22.28 -1.30
CA GLY A 281 5.76 22.48 -0.95
C GLY A 281 6.18 23.95 -1.04
N GLU A 282 5.77 24.63 -2.10
CA GLU A 282 6.00 26.06 -2.30
C GLU A 282 5.32 26.90 -1.22
N LEU A 283 4.04 26.62 -0.93
CA LEU A 283 3.27 27.32 0.10
C LEU A 283 3.92 27.20 1.48
N ILE A 284 4.38 26.00 1.85
CA ILE A 284 5.08 25.81 3.13
C ILE A 284 6.46 26.51 3.10
N SER A 285 7.15 26.53 1.96
CA SER A 285 8.45 27.24 1.82
C SER A 285 8.29 28.76 1.99
N ARG A 286 7.25 29.34 1.38
CA ARG A 286 6.88 30.77 1.56
C ARG A 286 6.47 31.07 3.00
N TRP A 287 5.72 30.16 3.63
CA TRP A 287 5.39 30.28 5.06
C TRP A 287 6.65 30.27 5.94
N LEU A 288 7.60 29.36 5.72
CA LEU A 288 8.87 29.31 6.46
C LEU A 288 9.68 30.61 6.29
N TYR A 289 9.66 31.22 5.10
CA TYR A 289 10.27 32.53 4.86
C TYR A 289 9.66 33.62 5.75
N ASN A 290 8.32 33.73 5.75
CA ASN A 290 7.62 34.73 6.56
C ASN A 290 7.81 34.50 8.07
N VAL A 291 7.85 33.24 8.51
CA VAL A 291 8.17 32.91 9.90
C VAL A 291 9.58 33.35 10.26
N LYS A 292 10.56 33.16 9.37
CA LYS A 292 11.94 33.64 9.57
C LYS A 292 11.97 35.17 9.68
N ALA A 293 11.25 35.88 8.80
CA ALA A 293 11.19 37.34 8.83
C ALA A 293 10.65 37.86 10.18
N VAL A 294 9.57 37.26 10.68
CA VAL A 294 9.01 37.58 12.00
C VAL A 294 9.98 37.22 13.14
N GLN A 295 10.67 36.09 13.05
CA GLN A 295 11.67 35.67 14.05
C GLN A 295 12.84 36.64 14.13
N THR A 296 13.41 37.04 12.98
CA THR A 296 14.52 38.01 12.92
C THR A 296 14.06 39.36 13.47
N TRP A 297 12.90 39.85 13.03
CA TRP A 297 12.32 41.10 13.51
C TRP A 297 12.12 41.11 15.03
N ALA A 298 11.58 40.02 15.59
CA ALA A 298 11.35 39.90 17.04
C ALA A 298 12.65 39.85 17.86
N SER A 299 13.77 39.44 17.25
CA SER A 299 15.08 39.41 17.90
C SER A 299 15.78 40.77 17.94
N GLU A 300 15.32 41.74 17.14
CA GLU A 300 15.89 43.09 17.05
C GLU A 300 15.15 44.08 17.97
N PRO A 301 15.84 44.76 18.90
CA PRO A 301 15.19 45.66 19.84
C PRO A 301 14.70 46.96 19.18
N GLY A 302 13.45 47.34 19.45
CA GLY A 302 12.87 48.64 19.06
C GLY A 302 12.33 48.73 17.62
N ASN A 303 12.13 47.60 16.95
CA ASN A 303 11.76 47.55 15.54
C ASN A 303 10.27 47.81 15.28
N ASP A 304 9.96 48.66 14.31
CA ASP A 304 8.59 48.89 13.81
C ASP A 304 8.08 47.61 13.09
N PRO A 305 6.88 47.10 13.39
CA PRO A 305 6.23 46.03 12.62
C PRO A 305 6.19 46.25 11.10
N ASN A 306 6.25 47.49 10.63
CA ASN A 306 6.32 47.81 9.20
C ASN A 306 7.64 47.40 8.53
N ASN A 307 8.70 47.14 9.30
CA ASN A 307 10.02 46.75 8.80
C ASN A 307 10.14 45.24 8.53
N ILE A 308 9.06 44.46 8.69
CA ILE A 308 9.10 43.03 8.41
C ILE A 308 9.21 42.81 6.90
N GLU A 309 10.29 42.15 6.47
CA GLU A 309 10.51 41.75 5.08
C GLU A 309 9.64 40.53 4.71
N TRP A 310 8.37 40.80 4.42
CA TRP A 310 7.44 39.76 3.93
C TRP A 310 7.86 39.22 2.55
N TRP A 311 7.53 37.95 2.31
CA TRP A 311 7.70 37.36 0.98
C TRP A 311 6.83 38.07 -0.06
N GLN A 312 7.40 38.36 -1.22
CA GLN A 312 6.72 38.94 -2.38
C GLN A 312 6.97 38.08 -3.62
N ASP A 313 6.17 38.26 -4.68
CA ASP A 313 6.26 37.43 -5.91
C ASP A 313 7.65 37.44 -6.58
N ASN A 314 8.43 38.50 -6.37
CA ASN A 314 9.78 38.65 -6.91
C ASN A 314 10.89 38.17 -5.95
N THR A 315 10.53 37.68 -4.75
CA THR A 315 11.50 37.26 -3.74
C THR A 315 11.92 35.81 -3.95
N GLU A 316 13.20 35.60 -4.27
CA GLU A 316 13.77 34.25 -4.34
C GLU A 316 13.80 33.60 -2.95
N ILE A 317 13.21 32.41 -2.84
CA ILE A 317 13.24 31.64 -1.58
C ILE A 317 14.64 31.03 -1.42
N PRO A 318 15.35 31.31 -0.30
CA PRO A 318 16.65 30.72 -0.04
C PRO A 318 16.58 29.20 -0.11
N GLN A 319 17.59 28.55 -0.71
CA GLN A 319 17.63 27.10 -0.86
C GLN A 319 17.49 26.35 0.48
N ALA A 320 17.98 26.95 1.57
CA ALA A 320 17.87 26.41 2.93
C ALA A 320 16.43 26.34 3.48
N LEU A 321 15.47 27.08 2.89
CA LEU A 321 14.05 27.09 3.29
C LEU A 321 13.15 26.38 2.27
N LYS A 322 13.72 25.95 1.14
CA LYS A 322 12.98 25.32 0.05
C LYS A 322 12.67 23.87 0.41
N ILE A 323 11.40 23.53 0.42
CA ILE A 323 10.94 22.16 0.62
C ILE A 323 11.15 21.38 -0.68
N ASP A 324 11.86 20.25 -0.55
CA ASP A 324 12.31 19.44 -1.66
C ASP A 324 11.24 18.40 -2.08
N VAL A 325 11.68 17.30 -2.71
CA VAL A 325 10.83 16.30 -3.34
C VAL A 325 9.78 15.70 -2.40
N PHE A 326 8.56 15.60 -2.91
CA PHE A 326 7.47 14.85 -2.26
C PHE A 326 7.79 13.35 -2.20
N ILE A 327 7.83 12.80 -0.98
CA ILE A 327 8.11 11.39 -0.69
C ILE A 327 6.90 10.66 -0.10
N GLY A 328 5.81 11.38 0.19
CA GLY A 328 4.59 10.88 0.81
C GLY A 328 3.94 9.71 0.04
N GLN A 329 2.96 9.06 0.68
CA GLN A 329 2.17 7.99 0.09
C GLN A 329 2.97 6.76 -0.38
N GLY A 330 4.19 6.55 0.13
CA GLY A 330 5.02 5.41 -0.25
C GLY A 330 5.66 5.54 -1.64
N ARG A 331 5.78 6.77 -2.16
CA ARG A 331 6.36 7.02 -3.49
C ARG A 331 7.87 6.91 -3.56
N LYS A 332 8.56 7.07 -2.42
CA LYS A 332 10.00 6.81 -2.29
C LYS A 332 10.29 6.00 -1.03
N ILE A 333 11.34 5.18 -1.10
CA ILE A 333 11.78 4.32 0.00
C ILE A 333 12.70 5.11 0.92
N GLN A 334 12.12 6.04 1.67
CA GLN A 334 12.85 6.91 2.58
C GLN A 334 12.00 7.22 3.83
N TYR A 335 12.68 7.42 4.96
CA TYR A 335 12.05 7.77 6.22
C TYR A 335 12.36 9.23 6.62
N CYS A 336 11.34 10.10 6.62
CA CYS A 336 11.44 11.48 7.10
C CYS A 336 11.45 11.55 8.64
N GLY A 337 10.34 11.12 9.28
CA GLY A 337 10.27 10.99 10.74
C GLY A 337 10.09 12.30 11.51
N LEU A 338 9.90 13.42 10.82
CA LEU A 338 9.79 14.76 11.40
C LEU A 338 8.69 14.91 12.47
N PRO A 339 7.44 14.47 12.26
CA PRO A 339 6.40 14.54 13.28
C PRO A 339 6.76 13.77 14.54
N HIS A 340 7.38 12.60 14.41
CA HIS A 340 7.74 11.82 15.58
C HIS A 340 8.78 12.56 16.41
N ALA A 341 9.83 13.09 15.77
CA ALA A 341 10.87 13.84 16.44
C ALA A 341 10.33 15.11 17.13
N LEU A 342 9.47 15.87 16.44
CA LEU A 342 8.86 17.09 16.99
C LEU A 342 7.85 16.79 18.11
N LEU A 343 7.05 15.73 17.98
CA LEU A 343 6.13 15.32 19.03
C LEU A 343 6.90 14.89 20.29
N GLU A 344 7.97 14.12 20.17
CA GLU A 344 8.79 13.76 21.35
C GLU A 344 9.49 14.99 21.95
N ALA A 345 10.06 15.88 21.13
CA ALA A 345 10.74 17.08 21.62
C ALA A 345 9.78 18.07 22.33
N SER A 346 8.57 18.23 21.79
CA SER A 346 7.50 19.08 22.35
C SER A 346 6.80 18.47 23.57
N ALA A 347 7.08 17.21 23.92
CA ALA A 347 6.49 16.58 25.11
C ALA A 347 7.03 17.20 26.41
N THR A 348 8.25 17.72 26.35
CA THR A 348 9.06 18.20 27.48
C THR A 348 9.15 19.73 27.56
N VAL A 349 8.37 20.45 26.75
CA VAL A 349 8.35 21.92 26.69
C VAL A 349 6.96 22.38 27.13
N ASP A 350 6.92 23.33 28.05
CA ASP A 350 5.68 24.05 28.37
C ASP A 350 5.61 25.32 27.51
N PHE A 351 4.81 25.23 26.44
CA PHE A 351 4.68 26.32 25.47
C PHE A 351 4.00 27.56 26.03
N HIS A 352 3.31 27.47 27.18
CA HIS A 352 2.68 28.63 27.81
C HIS A 352 3.74 29.58 28.39
N THR A 353 4.84 29.05 28.91
CA THR A 353 5.85 29.81 29.65
C THR A 353 7.19 29.94 28.93
N GLU A 354 7.53 28.99 28.06
CA GLU A 354 8.86 28.91 27.46
C GLU A 354 8.95 29.73 26.17
N THR A 355 9.76 30.80 26.19
CA THR A 355 9.97 31.69 25.04
C THR A 355 11.11 31.23 24.13
N ASN A 356 12.08 30.49 24.67
CA ASN A 356 13.22 30.00 23.90
C ASN A 356 12.98 28.59 23.36
N LEU A 357 12.59 28.51 22.09
CA LEU A 357 12.25 27.26 21.41
C LEU A 357 13.46 26.52 20.79
N SER A 358 14.66 27.10 20.84
CA SER A 358 15.87 26.50 20.23
C SER A 358 16.21 25.12 20.80
N GLY A 359 16.04 24.92 22.11
CA GLY A 359 16.25 23.62 22.75
C GLY A 359 15.25 22.55 22.30
N CYS A 360 14.06 22.93 21.83
CA CYS A 360 13.11 21.99 21.21
C CYS A 360 13.59 21.55 19.83
N ALA A 361 14.09 22.49 19.02
CA ALA A 361 14.64 22.20 17.70
C ALA A 361 15.89 21.32 17.78
N GLU A 362 16.82 21.59 18.70
CA GLU A 362 18.01 20.77 18.91
C GLU A 362 17.65 19.32 19.28
N ARG A 363 16.71 19.14 20.22
CA ARG A 363 16.19 17.82 20.59
C ARG A 363 15.57 17.10 19.40
N ALA A 364 14.76 17.80 18.59
CA ALA A 364 14.18 17.23 17.39
C ALA A 364 15.25 16.84 16.36
N ALA A 365 16.30 17.66 16.15
CA ALA A 365 17.42 17.35 15.26
C ALA A 365 18.18 16.09 15.72
N ASN A 366 18.48 15.98 17.01
CA ASN A 366 19.16 14.81 17.59
C ASN A 366 18.33 13.54 17.40
N ARG A 367 17.00 13.62 17.57
CA ARG A 367 16.08 12.51 17.28
C ARG A 367 16.01 12.17 15.80
N LEU A 368 16.05 13.17 14.93
CA LEU A 368 16.11 13.00 13.47
C LEU A 368 17.44 12.40 13.00
N LYS A 369 18.54 12.48 13.75
CA LYS A 369 19.78 11.74 13.47
C LYS A 369 19.70 10.30 13.98
N GLY A 370 18.98 10.07 15.07
CA GLY A 370 18.81 8.77 15.72
C GLY A 370 18.04 7.71 14.92
N TRP A 371 17.75 6.60 15.60
CA TRP A 371 17.11 5.42 15.04
C TRP A 371 15.62 5.67 14.75
N LYS A 372 15.03 4.86 13.88
CA LYS A 372 13.58 4.89 13.65
C LYS A 372 12.85 4.50 14.95
N PRO A 373 11.66 5.06 15.22
CA PRO A 373 10.90 4.70 16.40
C PRO A 373 10.50 3.22 16.36
N LYS A 374 10.42 2.59 17.55
CA LYS A 374 9.92 1.20 17.70
C LYS A 374 8.57 0.99 17.00
N ALA A 375 7.70 2.00 17.08
CA ALA A 375 6.41 2.01 16.40
C ALA A 375 6.49 1.87 14.87
N TRP A 376 7.55 2.38 14.24
CA TRP A 376 7.76 2.23 12.80
C TRP A 376 8.06 0.78 12.43
N TYR A 377 8.93 0.10 13.18
CA TYR A 377 9.23 -1.32 12.96
C TYR A 377 8.00 -2.22 13.13
N VAL A 378 7.18 -1.95 14.14
CA VAL A 378 5.90 -2.66 14.34
C VAL A 378 4.98 -2.47 13.12
N VAL A 379 4.88 -1.25 12.59
CA VAL A 379 4.10 -0.98 11.37
C VAL A 379 4.71 -1.70 10.17
N ALA A 380 6.04 -1.71 10.02
CA ALA A 380 6.71 -2.39 8.91
C ALA A 380 6.42 -3.90 8.88
N VAL A 381 6.47 -4.55 10.05
CA VAL A 381 6.13 -5.98 10.19
C VAL A 381 4.63 -6.21 9.95
N LEU A 382 3.77 -5.34 10.49
CA LEU A 382 2.32 -5.46 10.26
C LEU A 382 1.98 -5.32 8.77
N SER A 383 2.57 -4.35 8.07
CA SER A 383 2.39 -4.16 6.63
C SER A 383 2.89 -5.35 5.82
N PHE A 384 4.00 -5.97 6.24
CA PHE A 384 4.49 -7.20 5.64
C PHE A 384 3.50 -8.35 5.81
N LEU A 385 3.03 -8.57 7.04
CA LEU A 385 2.07 -9.63 7.35
C LEU A 385 0.76 -9.46 6.59
N LEU A 386 0.21 -8.25 6.49
CA LEU A 386 -1.02 -8.00 5.74
C LEU A 386 -0.91 -8.45 4.28
N VAL A 387 0.20 -8.12 3.60
CA VAL A 387 0.41 -8.51 2.20
C VAL A 387 0.74 -10.00 2.09
N TRP A 388 1.61 -10.53 2.95
CA TRP A 388 1.96 -11.95 2.91
C TRP A 388 0.79 -12.86 3.28
N CYS A 389 -0.14 -12.44 4.14
CA CYS A 389 -1.39 -13.17 4.38
C CYS A 389 -2.22 -13.26 3.09
N ALA A 390 -2.33 -12.19 2.31
CA ALA A 390 -3.01 -12.21 1.01
C ALA A 390 -2.32 -13.16 0.02
N ILE A 391 -1.00 -13.07 -0.12
CA ILE A 391 -0.19 -13.92 -1.00
C ILE A 391 -0.27 -15.39 -0.58
N MET A 392 -0.13 -15.69 0.72
CA MET A 392 -0.17 -17.05 1.24
C MET A 392 -1.57 -17.65 1.15
N SER A 393 -2.63 -16.86 1.29
CA SER A 393 -4.01 -17.34 1.08
C SER A 393 -4.21 -17.76 -0.37
N ALA A 394 -3.74 -16.96 -1.34
CA ALA A 394 -3.76 -17.32 -2.76
C ALA A 394 -2.89 -18.56 -3.06
N PHE A 395 -1.69 -18.62 -2.47
CA PHE A 395 -0.78 -19.76 -2.59
C PHE A 395 -1.43 -21.05 -2.06
N VAL A 396 -2.00 -21.04 -0.85
CA VAL A 396 -2.63 -22.23 -0.26
C VAL A 396 -3.75 -22.76 -1.15
N VAL A 397 -4.62 -21.89 -1.68
CA VAL A 397 -5.69 -22.30 -2.59
C VAL A 397 -5.12 -22.90 -3.87
N SER A 398 -4.11 -22.28 -4.48
CA SER A 398 -3.52 -22.79 -5.74
C SER A 398 -2.60 -24.01 -5.56
N PHE A 399 -2.00 -24.18 -4.39
CA PHE A 399 -1.17 -25.33 -4.04
C PHE A 399 -2.02 -26.56 -3.72
N THR A 400 -3.25 -26.34 -3.25
CA THR A 400 -4.21 -27.40 -2.90
C THR A 400 -5.30 -27.61 -3.97
N ALA A 401 -5.25 -26.87 -5.08
CA ALA A 401 -6.05 -27.15 -6.26
C ALA A 401 -5.51 -28.42 -6.96
N PRO A 402 -6.38 -29.25 -7.54
CA PRO A 402 -6.56 -30.66 -7.16
C PRO A 402 -5.30 -31.53 -7.10
N THR A 403 -4.35 -31.37 -8.03
CA THR A 403 -3.01 -31.92 -7.87
C THR A 403 -2.21 -31.11 -6.84
N ILE A 404 -2.21 -31.58 -5.58
CA ILE A 404 -1.44 -30.93 -4.50
C ILE A 404 0.04 -30.86 -4.87
N GLY A 405 0.56 -29.64 -5.02
CA GLY A 405 1.94 -29.43 -5.40
C GLY A 405 2.24 -28.02 -5.91
N LEU A 406 3.51 -27.81 -6.26
CA LEU A 406 3.98 -26.54 -6.78
C LEU A 406 3.67 -26.46 -8.29
N GLY A 407 2.49 -25.96 -8.65
CA GLY A 407 2.15 -25.62 -10.03
C GLY A 407 2.67 -24.23 -10.45
N CYS A 408 2.59 -23.93 -11.75
CA CYS A 408 3.02 -22.64 -12.32
C CYS A 408 2.35 -21.43 -11.62
N ARG A 409 1.08 -21.54 -11.23
CA ARG A 409 0.32 -20.46 -10.58
C ARG A 409 0.76 -20.24 -9.12
N SER A 410 0.92 -21.33 -8.37
CA SER A 410 1.40 -21.25 -6.98
C SER A 410 2.81 -20.65 -6.90
N LEU A 411 3.70 -21.02 -7.84
CA LEU A 411 5.05 -20.47 -7.94
C LEU A 411 5.05 -18.97 -8.26
N THR A 412 4.21 -18.50 -9.20
CA THR A 412 4.18 -17.07 -9.53
C THR A 412 3.73 -16.20 -8.35
N TYR A 413 2.83 -16.70 -7.48
CA TYR A 413 2.48 -16.00 -6.25
C TYR A 413 3.66 -15.89 -5.27
N LEU A 414 4.44 -16.97 -5.10
CA LEU A 414 5.64 -16.93 -4.27
C LEU A 414 6.72 -16.02 -4.84
N LEU A 415 6.93 -16.04 -6.16
CA LEU A 415 7.86 -15.14 -6.85
C LEU A 415 7.47 -13.68 -6.66
N PHE A 416 6.19 -13.35 -6.78
CA PHE A 416 5.70 -12.01 -6.47
C PHE A 416 6.00 -11.61 -5.01
N GLY A 417 5.75 -12.50 -4.05
CA GLY A 417 6.09 -12.29 -2.64
C GLY A 417 7.58 -12.07 -2.41
N ALA A 418 8.44 -12.87 -3.06
CA ALA A 418 9.89 -12.76 -2.94
C ALA A 418 10.41 -11.43 -3.50
N PHE A 419 10.06 -11.10 -4.76
CA PHE A 419 10.52 -9.86 -5.40
C PHE A 419 9.99 -8.60 -4.70
N SER A 420 8.73 -8.60 -4.25
CA SER A 420 8.17 -7.46 -3.53
C SER A 420 8.78 -7.23 -2.14
N SER A 421 9.31 -8.29 -1.52
CA SER A 421 9.93 -8.22 -0.18
C SER A 421 11.34 -7.63 -0.19
N VAL A 422 12.04 -7.59 -1.33
CA VAL A 422 13.40 -7.02 -1.42
C VAL A 422 13.41 -5.54 -0.99
N SER A 423 12.49 -4.75 -1.56
CA SER A 423 12.30 -3.34 -1.21
C SER A 423 11.89 -3.15 0.25
N TRP A 424 11.10 -4.09 0.79
CA TRP A 424 10.72 -4.11 2.20
C TRP A 424 11.91 -4.36 3.14
N VAL A 425 12.91 -5.16 2.73
CA VAL A 425 14.16 -5.32 3.49
C VAL A 425 15.02 -4.05 3.39
N ILE A 426 15.13 -3.47 2.20
CA ILE A 426 15.95 -2.27 1.96
C ILE A 426 15.44 -1.07 2.79
N GLN A 427 14.13 -0.94 2.99
CA GLN A 427 13.57 0.15 3.78
C GLN A 427 13.95 0.11 5.27
N PHE A 428 14.57 -0.95 5.80
CA PHE A 428 15.08 -0.92 7.18
C PHE A 428 16.21 0.11 7.32
N SER A 429 16.98 0.31 6.25
CA SER A 429 17.89 1.45 6.12
C SER A 429 17.10 2.75 6.12
N LYS A 430 17.53 3.72 6.91
CA LYS A 430 16.86 5.03 7.00
C LYS A 430 16.95 5.81 5.70
N ARG A 431 18.13 5.78 5.09
CA ARG A 431 18.42 6.30 3.76
C ARG A 431 19.22 5.23 3.01
N PRO A 432 18.56 4.41 2.19
CA PRO A 432 19.28 3.43 1.38
C PRO A 432 20.22 4.16 0.40
N PRO A 433 21.44 3.66 0.18
CA PRO A 433 22.34 4.20 -0.83
C PRO A 433 21.74 4.04 -2.23
N GLN A 434 22.24 4.81 -3.20
CA GLN A 434 21.71 4.84 -4.57
C GLN A 434 21.69 3.44 -5.23
N TRP A 435 22.69 2.60 -4.99
CA TRP A 435 22.72 1.23 -5.52
C TRP A 435 21.58 0.36 -4.95
N ALA A 436 21.23 0.53 -3.67
CA ALA A 436 20.15 -0.22 -3.04
C ALA A 436 18.79 0.25 -3.56
N LEU A 437 18.64 1.54 -3.84
CA LEU A 437 17.46 2.07 -4.53
C LEU A 437 17.32 1.47 -5.94
N TRP A 438 18.41 1.33 -6.68
CA TRP A 438 18.41 0.65 -7.98
C TRP A 438 17.99 -0.81 -7.89
N VAL A 439 18.54 -1.57 -6.93
CA VAL A 439 18.13 -2.96 -6.66
C VAL A 439 16.64 -3.04 -6.36
N SER A 440 16.12 -2.10 -5.57
CA SER A 440 14.69 -2.01 -5.27
C SER A 440 13.85 -1.77 -6.53
N TYR A 441 14.24 -0.86 -7.42
CA TYR A 441 13.51 -0.61 -8.67
C TYR A 441 13.52 -1.81 -9.61
N VAL A 442 14.63 -2.53 -9.71
CA VAL A 442 14.71 -3.77 -10.50
C VAL A 442 13.78 -4.82 -9.91
N SER A 443 13.84 -5.05 -8.60
CA SER A 443 13.00 -6.04 -7.93
C SER A 443 11.52 -5.69 -8.02
N ASN A 444 11.15 -4.43 -7.83
CA ASN A 444 9.78 -3.95 -8.00
C ASN A 444 9.29 -4.16 -9.43
N THR A 445 10.15 -3.97 -10.43
CA THR A 445 9.81 -4.21 -11.84
C THR A 445 9.52 -5.69 -12.08
N LEU A 446 10.37 -6.58 -11.57
CA LEU A 446 10.16 -8.03 -11.65
C LEU A 446 8.87 -8.46 -10.93
N ALA A 447 8.55 -7.86 -9.79
CA ALA A 447 7.31 -8.12 -9.08
C ALA A 447 6.07 -7.74 -9.92
N ILE A 448 6.09 -6.57 -10.56
CA ILE A 448 4.99 -6.13 -11.44
C ILE A 448 4.86 -7.04 -12.67
N LEU A 449 5.98 -7.38 -13.32
CA LEU A 449 5.96 -8.33 -14.43
C LEU A 449 5.38 -9.68 -14.01
N THR A 450 5.70 -10.15 -12.80
CA THR A 450 5.11 -11.37 -12.23
C THR A 450 3.60 -11.23 -12.04
N LEU A 451 3.11 -10.10 -11.53
CA LEU A 451 1.66 -9.83 -11.44
C LEU A 451 0.98 -9.81 -12.82
N LEU A 452 1.62 -9.23 -13.83
CA LEU A 452 1.09 -9.23 -15.20
C LEU A 452 1.00 -10.66 -15.75
N VAL A 453 2.01 -11.49 -15.52
CA VAL A 453 1.98 -12.91 -15.89
C VAL A 453 0.83 -13.63 -15.18
N VAL A 454 0.61 -13.37 -13.89
CA VAL A 454 -0.54 -13.91 -13.14
C VAL A 454 -1.86 -13.50 -13.79
N ILE A 455 -2.03 -12.23 -14.15
CA ILE A 455 -3.25 -11.73 -14.81
C ILE A 455 -3.46 -12.42 -16.15
N VAL A 456 -2.40 -12.54 -16.97
CA VAL A 456 -2.47 -13.26 -18.25
C VAL A 456 -2.87 -14.71 -18.05
N PHE A 457 -2.25 -15.41 -17.09
CA PHE A 457 -2.61 -16.80 -16.76
C PHE A 457 -4.08 -16.92 -16.34
N GLN A 458 -4.58 -15.95 -15.58
CA GLN A 458 -5.95 -15.96 -15.07
C GLN A 458 -6.99 -15.66 -16.16
N VAL A 459 -6.69 -14.82 -17.14
CA VAL A 459 -7.66 -14.48 -18.22
C VAL A 459 -7.65 -15.47 -19.36
N THR A 460 -6.46 -15.96 -19.72
CA THR A 460 -6.28 -16.75 -20.94
C THR A 460 -6.39 -18.24 -20.69
N GLY A 461 -6.14 -18.70 -19.46
CA GLY A 461 -6.01 -20.12 -19.15
C GLY A 461 -4.70 -20.72 -19.67
N VAL A 462 -3.70 -19.93 -20.06
CA VAL A 462 -2.43 -20.46 -20.63
C VAL A 462 -1.68 -21.40 -19.68
N ALA A 463 -1.87 -21.24 -18.37
CA ALA A 463 -1.33 -22.14 -17.36
C ALA A 463 -2.10 -23.47 -17.22
N SER A 464 -3.07 -23.76 -18.11
CA SER A 464 -3.84 -25.00 -18.16
C SER A 464 -3.25 -25.96 -19.19
N ASN A 465 -1.99 -26.35 -19.00
CA ASN A 465 -1.25 -27.33 -19.80
C ASN A 465 -0.79 -28.52 -18.92
N CYS A 466 -0.27 -29.59 -19.54
CA CYS A 466 0.20 -30.78 -18.82
C CYS A 466 1.25 -30.45 -17.75
N TYR A 467 2.21 -29.55 -18.05
CA TYR A 467 3.29 -29.18 -17.13
C TYR A 467 2.78 -28.49 -15.86
N CYS A 468 1.93 -27.49 -16.01
CA CYS A 468 1.44 -26.68 -14.91
C CYS A 468 0.37 -27.41 -14.08
N LYS A 469 -0.51 -28.19 -14.72
CA LYS A 469 -1.55 -28.96 -14.02
C LYS A 469 -1.01 -30.19 -13.30
N SER A 470 0.04 -30.83 -13.82
CA SER A 470 0.67 -31.97 -13.14
C SER A 470 1.54 -31.59 -11.94
N SER A 471 1.71 -30.29 -11.66
CA SER A 471 2.61 -29.79 -10.60
C SER A 471 4.04 -30.35 -10.74
N ALA A 472 4.53 -30.45 -11.99
CA ALA A 472 5.81 -31.10 -12.34
C ALA A 472 7.04 -30.51 -11.62
N LEU A 473 6.97 -29.25 -11.17
CA LEU A 473 8.08 -28.56 -10.50
C LEU A 473 8.48 -29.18 -9.15
N ASN A 474 7.62 -29.98 -8.53
CA ASN A 474 7.90 -30.61 -7.23
C ASN A 474 7.92 -32.15 -7.31
N ALA A 475 7.88 -32.71 -8.53
CA ALA A 475 7.99 -34.14 -8.76
C ALA A 475 9.43 -34.63 -8.47
N PRO A 476 9.61 -35.83 -7.87
CA PRO A 476 8.59 -36.82 -7.50
C PRO A 476 8.06 -36.68 -6.06
N LEU A 477 8.50 -35.68 -5.28
CA LEU A 477 8.14 -35.57 -3.85
C LEU A 477 6.66 -35.23 -3.64
N LEU A 478 6.11 -34.30 -4.43
CA LEU A 478 4.71 -33.90 -4.42
C LEU A 478 4.25 -33.58 -5.86
N GLY A 479 3.10 -34.08 -6.28
CA GLY A 479 2.59 -33.92 -7.64
C GLY A 479 3.23 -34.89 -8.65
N GLY A 480 3.40 -34.44 -9.89
CA GLY A 480 3.89 -35.25 -11.01
C GLY A 480 2.80 -36.02 -11.76
N TYR A 481 1.54 -35.75 -11.46
CA TYR A 481 0.39 -36.41 -12.08
C TYR A 481 -0.74 -35.42 -12.37
N LEU A 482 -1.47 -35.69 -13.44
CA LEU A 482 -2.71 -35.02 -13.79
C LEU A 482 -3.88 -35.96 -13.46
N ASP A 483 -4.87 -35.45 -12.75
CA ASP A 483 -6.13 -36.16 -12.53
C ASP A 483 -7.29 -35.49 -13.27
N PHE A 484 -8.37 -36.26 -13.45
CA PHE A 484 -9.55 -35.86 -14.24
C PHE A 484 -10.84 -35.86 -13.43
N GLU A 485 -10.72 -35.89 -12.09
CA GLU A 485 -11.89 -36.02 -11.22
C GLU A 485 -12.75 -34.76 -11.19
N GLY A 486 -14.03 -34.96 -10.87
CA GLY A 486 -15.04 -33.92 -10.90
C GLY A 486 -15.15 -33.11 -9.60
N PRO A 487 -15.91 -32.00 -9.63
CA PRO A 487 -16.16 -31.14 -8.48
C PRO A 487 -16.67 -31.87 -7.23
N ALA A 488 -17.67 -32.73 -7.41
CA ALA A 488 -18.27 -33.52 -6.34
C ALA A 488 -17.26 -34.49 -5.69
N PHE A 489 -16.35 -35.05 -6.48
CA PHE A 489 -15.34 -36.00 -6.01
C PHE A 489 -14.38 -35.34 -5.01
N TYR A 490 -13.83 -34.17 -5.34
CA TYR A 490 -12.94 -33.46 -4.42
C TYR A 490 -13.63 -33.00 -3.15
N ARG A 491 -14.92 -32.66 -3.22
CA ARG A 491 -15.67 -32.25 -2.04
C ARG A 491 -15.84 -33.40 -1.04
N ASP A 492 -16.10 -34.59 -1.55
CA ASP A 492 -16.48 -35.73 -0.72
C ASP A 492 -15.24 -36.59 -0.31
N HIS A 493 -14.16 -36.57 -1.11
CA HIS A 493 -12.98 -37.40 -0.91
C HIS A 493 -11.67 -36.65 -0.61
N PHE A 494 -11.66 -35.31 -0.69
CA PHE A 494 -10.50 -34.50 -0.31
C PHE A 494 -10.86 -33.46 0.75
N ASN A 495 -9.91 -33.17 1.65
CA ASN A 495 -10.05 -32.12 2.68
C ASN A 495 -9.88 -30.68 2.14
N VAL A 496 -10.10 -30.46 0.85
CA VAL A 496 -9.87 -29.17 0.14
C VAL A 496 -10.71 -28.05 0.75
N LEU A 497 -11.93 -28.37 1.19
CA LEU A 497 -12.85 -27.41 1.79
C LEU A 497 -12.26 -26.72 3.02
N GLN A 498 -11.56 -27.45 3.90
CA GLN A 498 -11.01 -26.88 5.14
C GLN A 498 -9.90 -25.88 4.84
N TYR A 499 -9.00 -26.20 3.90
CA TYR A 499 -7.90 -25.32 3.52
C TYR A 499 -8.40 -24.07 2.81
N TRP A 500 -9.38 -24.20 1.92
CA TRP A 500 -9.93 -23.06 1.18
C TRP A 500 -10.78 -22.18 2.08
N ALA A 501 -11.56 -22.75 3.00
CA ALA A 501 -12.31 -21.99 4.00
C ALA A 501 -11.36 -21.19 4.90
N ALA A 502 -10.30 -21.82 5.40
CA ALA A 502 -9.29 -21.13 6.21
C ALA A 502 -8.61 -19.99 5.43
N ALA A 503 -8.19 -20.26 4.19
CA ALA A 503 -7.57 -19.25 3.31
C ALA A 503 -8.53 -18.10 2.97
N ALA A 504 -9.81 -18.39 2.70
CA ALA A 504 -10.82 -17.39 2.39
C ALA A 504 -11.14 -16.51 3.61
N VAL A 505 -11.26 -17.09 4.81
CA VAL A 505 -11.49 -16.34 6.06
C VAL A 505 -10.28 -15.45 6.39
N ILE A 506 -9.07 -16.01 6.32
CA ILE A 506 -7.84 -15.24 6.61
C ILE A 506 -7.66 -14.15 5.56
N GLY A 507 -7.70 -14.47 4.27
CA GLY A 507 -7.54 -13.51 3.18
C GLY A 507 -8.65 -12.46 3.14
N GLY A 508 -9.89 -12.82 3.49
CA GLY A 508 -11.02 -11.87 3.61
C GLY A 508 -10.92 -10.95 4.83
N SER A 509 -10.26 -11.38 5.90
CA SER A 509 -10.01 -10.53 7.07
C SER A 509 -9.01 -9.41 6.79
N VAL A 510 -8.05 -9.66 5.88
CA VAL A 510 -6.98 -8.71 5.50
C VAL A 510 -7.54 -7.38 5.01
N PRO A 511 -8.46 -7.30 4.04
CA PRO A 511 -9.02 -6.02 3.60
C PRO A 511 -10.07 -5.48 4.57
N THR A 512 -10.84 -6.36 5.23
CA THR A 512 -12.01 -5.98 6.04
C THR A 512 -11.64 -5.30 7.36
N ILE A 513 -10.76 -5.91 8.16
CA ILE A 513 -10.42 -5.39 9.49
C ILE A 513 -9.72 -4.02 9.40
N PRO A 514 -8.65 -3.85 8.61
CA PRO A 514 -7.97 -2.57 8.51
C PRO A 514 -8.84 -1.51 7.85
N PHE A 515 -9.75 -1.87 6.94
CA PHE A 515 -10.73 -0.92 6.40
C PHE A 515 -11.63 -0.34 7.49
N ILE A 516 -12.23 -1.19 8.33
CA ILE A 516 -13.08 -0.74 9.45
C ILE A 516 -12.28 0.15 10.40
N VAL A 517 -11.06 -0.27 10.76
CA VAL A 517 -10.16 0.50 11.63
C VAL A 517 -9.78 1.85 11.01
N ALA A 518 -9.44 1.87 9.72
CA ALA A 518 -9.07 3.08 9.00
C ALA A 518 -10.26 4.04 8.91
N LEU A 519 -11.45 3.54 8.58
CA LEU A 519 -12.69 4.33 8.52
C LEU A 519 -13.03 4.93 9.89
N PHE A 520 -12.99 4.13 10.95
CA PHE A 520 -13.27 4.60 12.31
C PHE A 520 -12.33 5.73 12.72
N TRP A 521 -11.01 5.54 12.54
CA TRP A 521 -10.03 6.55 12.92
C TRP A 521 -10.04 7.76 11.98
N TRP A 522 -10.39 7.55 10.71
CA TRP A 522 -10.61 8.65 9.78
C TRP A 522 -11.79 9.50 10.27
N LEU A 523 -12.97 8.95 10.52
CA LEU A 523 -14.10 9.71 11.05
C LEU A 523 -13.75 10.42 12.37
N LYS A 524 -13.02 9.76 13.27
CA LYS A 524 -12.64 10.32 14.57
C LYS A 524 -11.66 11.49 14.47
N CYS A 525 -10.71 11.45 13.53
CA CYS A 525 -9.71 12.51 13.41
C CYS A 525 -10.18 13.70 12.52
N ARG A 526 -11.45 13.72 12.09
CA ARG A 526 -12.06 14.71 11.19
C ARG A 526 -11.73 16.18 11.47
N HIS A 527 -11.78 16.60 12.74
CA HIS A 527 -11.47 17.97 13.18
C HIS A 527 -10.04 18.43 12.86
N LEU A 528 -9.08 17.53 12.60
CA LEU A 528 -7.72 17.92 12.21
C LEU A 528 -7.65 18.44 10.77
N TRP A 529 -8.50 17.94 9.88
CA TRP A 529 -8.39 18.20 8.43
C TRP A 529 -9.62 18.81 7.79
N GLN A 530 -10.76 18.86 8.47
CA GLN A 530 -11.94 19.50 7.92
C GLN A 530 -11.69 21.01 7.85
N ALA A 531 -11.85 21.60 6.68
CA ALA A 531 -12.02 23.03 6.51
C ALA A 531 -13.51 23.32 6.35
N ASN A 532 -14.02 24.34 7.05
CA ASN A 532 -15.32 24.92 6.76
C ASN A 532 -15.09 26.16 5.91
N GLU A 533 -15.72 26.23 4.73
CA GLU A 533 -15.56 27.34 3.78
C GLU A 533 -16.10 28.67 4.34
N GLY A 534 -17.01 28.63 5.31
CA GLY A 534 -17.48 29.81 6.05
C GLY A 534 -16.55 30.28 7.17
N TRP A 535 -15.40 29.62 7.39
CA TRP A 535 -14.47 29.99 8.44
C TRP A 535 -13.53 31.11 7.94
N GLN A 536 -13.75 32.33 8.40
CA GLN A 536 -12.80 33.42 8.24
C GLN A 536 -11.82 33.42 9.41
N PRO A 537 -10.49 33.50 9.17
CA PRO A 537 -9.55 33.70 10.26
C PRO A 537 -9.92 34.99 10.99
N GLN A 538 -10.19 34.87 12.29
CA GLN A 538 -10.42 36.02 13.16
C GLN A 538 -9.21 36.96 13.03
N ARG A 539 -9.41 38.19 12.56
CA ARG A 539 -8.39 39.25 12.63
C ARG A 539 -8.17 39.56 14.10
N LEU A 540 -7.06 39.04 14.64
CA LEU A 540 -6.59 39.39 15.97
C LEU A 540 -5.72 40.65 15.85
N ARG A 541 -6.27 41.78 16.32
CA ARG A 541 -5.63 43.12 16.46
C ARG A 541 -5.10 43.79 15.18
N ASP A 542 -4.67 45.05 15.35
CA ASP A 542 -4.51 46.11 14.32
C ASP A 542 -3.40 45.89 13.27
N ILE A 543 -2.57 44.86 13.39
CA ILE A 543 -1.45 44.58 12.46
C ILE A 543 -1.69 43.25 11.75
N PRO A 544 -2.18 43.26 10.49
CA PRO A 544 -2.39 42.04 9.73
C PRO A 544 -1.05 41.50 9.18
N ALA A 545 -0.81 40.20 9.33
CA ALA A 545 0.25 39.54 8.59
C ALA A 545 -0.06 39.61 7.07
N ASP A 546 0.96 39.81 6.23
CA ASP A 546 0.76 39.76 4.79
C ASP A 546 0.37 38.33 4.36
N THR A 547 -0.74 38.21 3.64
CA THR A 547 -1.26 36.95 3.11
C THR A 547 -1.09 36.82 1.60
N ARG A 548 -0.41 37.76 0.92
CA ARG A 548 -0.19 37.71 -0.54
C ARG A 548 0.52 36.44 -0.99
N TRP A 549 1.39 35.88 -0.15
CA TRP A 549 2.10 34.62 -0.40
C TRP A 549 1.20 33.39 -0.60
N LEU A 550 -0.10 33.48 -0.32
CA LEU A 550 -1.09 32.43 -0.55
C LEU A 550 -1.54 32.30 -2.02
N LEU A 551 -1.40 33.39 -2.79
CA LEU A 551 -1.72 33.43 -4.21
C LEU A 551 -0.68 32.62 -5.00
#